data_AF-A0A0Q9NGW0-F1
#
_entry.id   AF-A0A0Q9NGW0-F1
#
_cell.length_a   1.000
_cell.length_b   1.000
_cell.length_c   1.000
_cell.angle_alpha   90.00
_cell.angle_beta   90.00
_cell.angle_gamma   90.00
#
_symmetry.space_group_name_H-M   'P 1'
#
loop_
_entity.id
_entity.type
_entity.pdbx_description
1 polymer ?
#
loop_
_entity_poly.entity_id
_entity_poly.type
_entity_poly.pdbx_seq_one_letter_code
_entity_poly.pdbx_strand_id
1 'polypeptide(L)'
;MEQRGISSMSLSYLQQLRKGEAHNPRLQHLRALADAFDVPLSYFLEENEPDSATEQELTPQERTIALRVHGLSDGALASIRAIVELARKSEQLDDPPKSPDSAQD
;
A
#
# COMPACT_ATOMS: atom_id res chain seq x y z
N MET A 1 13.88 28.31 8.73
CA MET A 1 13.34 27.19 7.91
C MET A 1 14.50 26.59 7.13
N GLU A 2 15.40 25.88 7.81
CA GLU A 2 16.64 25.36 7.23
C GLU A 2 16.49 23.87 6.95
N GLN A 3 16.28 23.57 5.67
CA GLN A 3 16.81 22.42 4.92
C GLN A 3 17.03 21.12 5.71
N ARG A 4 15.93 20.47 6.08
CA ARG A 4 15.91 19.07 6.51
C ARG A 4 16.21 18.17 5.30
N GLY A 5 17.42 17.61 5.21
CA GLY A 5 17.73 16.40 4.43
C GLY A 5 17.75 16.46 2.89
N ILE A 6 16.99 17.37 2.25
CA ILE A 6 16.89 17.45 0.77
C ILE A 6 18.23 17.88 0.12
N SER A 7 19.12 18.54 0.86
CA SER A 7 20.41 19.03 0.35
C SER A 7 21.48 17.94 0.14
N SER A 8 21.20 16.66 0.39
CA SER A 8 22.24 15.60 0.37
C SER A 8 22.12 14.55 -0.73
N MET A 9 21.11 14.66 -1.62
CA MET A 9 20.86 13.64 -2.64
C MET A 9 20.82 14.27 -4.03
N SER A 10 21.69 13.81 -4.94
CA SER A 10 21.67 14.28 -6.33
C SER A 10 20.54 13.62 -7.11
N LEU A 11 20.00 14.34 -8.09
CA LEU A 11 19.01 13.81 -9.04
C LEU A 11 19.53 12.57 -9.78
N SER A 12 20.82 12.54 -10.10
CA SER A 12 21.48 11.41 -10.74
C SER A 12 21.45 10.15 -9.87
N TYR A 13 21.68 10.29 -8.55
CA TYR A 13 21.65 9.18 -7.62
C TYR A 13 20.23 8.64 -7.40
N LEU A 14 19.23 9.52 -7.32
CA LEU A 14 17.81 9.13 -7.34
C LEU A 14 17.45 8.29 -8.57
N GLN A 15 17.93 8.72 -9.75
CA GLN A 15 17.68 8.01 -11.00
C GLN A 15 18.34 6.62 -11.05
N GLN A 16 19.53 6.48 -10.44
CA GLN A 16 20.22 5.19 -10.29
C GLN A 16 19.46 4.25 -9.35
N LEU A 17 19.00 4.74 -8.19
CA LEU A 17 18.16 3.96 -7.28
C LEU A 17 16.87 3.50 -7.98
N ARG A 18 16.21 4.39 -8.73
CA ARG A 18 14.98 4.07 -9.48
C ARG A 18 15.19 2.98 -10.54
N LYS A 19 16.37 2.92 -11.16
CA LYS A 19 16.73 1.90 -12.15
C LYS A 19 17.28 0.62 -11.51
N GLY A 20 17.49 0.61 -10.19
CA GLY A 20 18.19 -0.47 -9.51
C GLY A 20 19.68 -0.52 -9.82
N GLU A 21 20.31 0.54 -10.33
CA GLU A 21 21.77 0.64 -10.56
C GLU A 21 22.53 0.94 -9.26
N ALA A 22 21.86 1.58 -8.29
CA ALA A 22 22.32 1.73 -6.91
C ALA A 22 21.34 1.01 -5.98
N HIS A 23 21.83 0.36 -4.92
CA HIS A 23 20.99 -0.57 -4.14
C HIS A 23 21.08 -0.36 -2.61
N ASN A 24 22.06 0.40 -2.12
CA ASN A 24 22.29 0.60 -0.69
C ASN A 24 22.35 2.10 -0.33
N PRO A 25 21.21 2.81 -0.37
CA PRO A 25 21.13 4.19 0.10
C PRO A 25 21.43 4.29 1.59
N ARG A 26 22.11 5.38 1.98
CA ARG A 26 22.37 5.64 3.41
C ARG A 26 21.05 5.93 4.13
N LEU A 27 20.99 5.63 5.42
CA LEU A 27 19.81 5.85 6.26
C LEU A 27 19.26 7.29 6.18
N GLN A 28 20.14 8.28 6.05
CA GLN A 28 19.76 9.69 5.88
C GLN A 28 18.96 9.96 4.59
N HIS A 29 19.27 9.23 3.50
CA HIS A 29 18.58 9.35 2.21
C HIS A 29 17.23 8.66 2.27
N LEU A 30 17.18 7.47 2.89
CA LEU A 30 15.91 6.78 3.14
C LEU A 30 14.96 7.61 4.00
N ARG A 31 15.48 8.30 5.03
CA ARG A 31 14.67 9.19 5.88
C ARG A 31 14.14 10.39 5.10
N ALA A 32 14.96 11.02 4.26
CA ALA A 32 14.53 12.13 3.42
C ALA A 32 13.46 11.71 2.40
N LEU A 33 13.56 10.48 1.86
CA LEU A 33 12.54 9.90 0.98
C LEU A 33 11.24 9.64 1.75
N ALA A 34 11.32 9.01 2.93
CA ALA A 34 10.17 8.75 3.79
C ALA A 34 9.41 10.04 4.13
N ASP A 35 10.12 11.10 4.55
CA ASP A 35 9.53 12.41 4.83
C ASP A 35 8.90 13.06 3.57
N ALA A 36 9.48 12.86 2.38
CA ALA A 36 8.97 13.43 1.13
C ALA A 36 7.70 12.74 0.62
N PHE A 37 7.54 11.44 0.89
CA PHE A 37 6.39 10.64 0.51
C PHE A 37 5.35 10.49 1.63
N ASP A 38 5.59 11.08 2.80
CA ASP A 38 4.73 10.98 3.99
C ASP A 38 4.48 9.52 4.43
N VAL A 39 5.50 8.66 4.29
CA VAL A 39 5.46 7.25 4.68
C VAL A 39 6.40 6.98 5.86
N PRO A 40 6.13 5.98 6.71
CA PRO A 40 7.05 5.58 7.76
C PRO A 40 8.36 5.00 7.15
N LEU A 41 9.49 5.23 7.81
CA LEU A 41 10.80 4.73 7.35
C LEU A 41 10.84 3.20 7.21
N SER A 42 10.04 2.48 8.00
CA SER A 42 9.91 1.01 7.92
C SER A 42 9.46 0.53 6.53
N TYR A 43 8.72 1.37 5.78
CA TYR A 43 8.31 1.08 4.40
C TYR A 43 9.48 0.70 3.48
N PHE A 44 10.68 1.24 3.72
CA PHE A 44 11.87 0.94 2.92
C PHE A 44 12.79 -0.12 3.53
N LEU A 45 12.56 -0.54 4.78
CA LEU A 45 13.45 -1.43 5.53
C LEU A 45 12.85 -2.82 5.74
N GLU A 46 11.54 -2.90 5.85
CA GLU A 46 10.85 -4.15 6.06
C GLU A 46 10.67 -4.84 4.71
N GLU A 47 11.15 -6.09 4.64
CA GLU A 47 10.86 -7.04 3.57
C GLU A 47 9.44 -7.61 3.76
N ASN A 48 8.50 -6.74 4.11
CA ASN A 48 7.10 -7.08 4.12
C ASN A 48 6.62 -7.01 2.68
N GLU A 49 5.94 -8.07 2.23
CA GLU A 49 5.15 -8.05 1.01
C GLU A 49 4.43 -6.70 0.98
N PRO A 50 4.59 -5.89 -0.10
CA PRO A 50 4.03 -4.54 -0.14
C PRO A 50 2.60 -4.68 0.33
N ASP A 51 2.27 -4.06 1.48
CA ASP A 51 0.95 -4.21 2.09
C ASP A 51 -0.02 -4.03 0.94
N SER A 52 -0.67 -5.10 0.52
CA SER A 52 -1.38 -5.14 -0.76
C SER A 52 -2.62 -4.25 -0.72
N ALA A 53 -2.81 -3.53 0.39
CA ALA A 53 -3.24 -2.14 0.41
C ALA A 53 -2.27 -1.20 -0.35
N THR A 54 -1.77 -1.63 -1.52
CA THR A 54 -1.42 -0.71 -2.58
C THR A 54 -2.67 0.14 -2.74
N GLU A 55 -2.50 1.45 -2.58
CA GLU A 55 -3.53 2.48 -2.52
C GLU A 55 -4.48 2.37 -3.72
N GLN A 56 -5.41 1.42 -3.66
CA GLN A 56 -6.46 1.29 -4.65
C GLN A 56 -7.34 2.50 -4.38
N GLU A 57 -7.30 3.47 -5.30
CA GLU A 57 -8.15 4.64 -5.17
C GLU A 57 -9.61 4.19 -5.03
N LEU A 58 -10.18 4.46 -3.87
CA LEU A 58 -11.59 4.18 -3.64
C LEU A 58 -12.41 4.96 -4.66
N THR A 59 -13.30 4.26 -5.35
CA THR A 59 -14.34 4.87 -6.15
C THR A 59 -15.18 5.83 -5.29
N PRO A 60 -15.88 6.80 -5.88
CA PRO A 60 -16.76 7.71 -5.13
C PRO A 60 -17.77 6.98 -4.23
N GLN A 61 -18.24 5.79 -4.66
CA GLN A 61 -19.16 4.96 -3.90
C GLN A 61 -18.49 4.31 -2.69
N GLU A 62 -17.32 3.71 -2.87
CA GLU A 62 -16.55 3.11 -1.77
C GLU A 62 -16.13 4.16 -0.74
N ARG A 63 -15.71 5.34 -1.19
CA ARG A 63 -15.37 6.47 -0.32
C ARG A 63 -16.56 6.92 0.53
N THR A 64 -17.76 6.94 -0.04
CA THR A 64 -18.98 7.27 0.71
C THR A 64 -19.22 6.27 1.84
N ILE A 65 -19.06 4.98 1.57
CA ILE A 65 -19.19 3.93 2.61
C ILE A 65 -18.12 4.11 3.68
N ALA A 66 -16.85 4.31 3.29
CA ALA A 66 -15.73 4.51 4.20
C ALA A 66 -15.94 5.72 5.14
N LEU A 67 -16.50 6.81 4.64
CA LEU A 67 -16.82 7.98 5.48
C LEU A 67 -17.99 7.73 6.43
N ARG A 68 -18.95 6.88 6.05
CA ARG A 68 -20.16 6.60 6.84
C ARG A 68 -19.94 5.62 7.99
N VAL A 69 -18.91 4.77 7.90
CA VAL A 69 -18.55 3.87 9.00
C VAL A 69 -17.81 4.60 10.13
N HIS A 70 -17.36 5.83 9.91
CA HIS A 70 -16.69 6.64 10.93
C HIS A 70 -17.62 6.93 12.12
N GLY A 71 -17.17 6.59 13.33
CA GLY A 71 -17.92 6.81 14.57
C GLY A 71 -18.91 5.70 14.95
N LEU A 72 -18.95 4.60 14.20
CA LEU A 72 -19.70 3.40 14.61
C LEU A 72 -19.02 2.70 15.79
N SER A 73 -19.82 1.99 16.58
CA SER A 73 -19.30 1.11 17.63
C SER A 73 -18.61 -0.13 17.04
N ASP A 74 -17.74 -0.76 17.81
CA ASP A 74 -17.01 -1.97 17.39
C ASP A 74 -17.96 -3.09 16.94
N GLY A 75 -19.09 -3.27 17.63
CA GLY A 75 -20.10 -4.27 17.27
C GLY A 75 -20.80 -3.98 15.93
N ALA A 76 -21.07 -2.69 15.65
CA ALA A 76 -21.63 -2.28 14.37
C ALA A 76 -20.61 -2.43 13.24
N LEU A 77 -19.34 -2.09 13.47
CA LEU A 77 -18.25 -2.30 12.52
C LEU A 77 -18.06 -3.79 12.21
N ALA A 78 -18.11 -4.66 13.22
CA ALA A 78 -18.02 -6.11 13.02
C ALA A 78 -19.17 -6.65 12.16
N SER A 79 -20.39 -6.11 12.35
CA SER A 79 -21.57 -6.49 11.56
C SER A 79 -21.45 -6.04 10.10
N ILE A 80 -20.98 -4.80 9.85
CA ILE A 80 -20.73 -4.31 8.49
C ILE A 80 -19.65 -5.14 7.79
N ARG A 81 -18.57 -5.47 8.50
CA ARG A 81 -17.52 -6.37 7.97
C ARG A 81 -18.11 -7.70 7.52
N ALA A 82 -18.92 -8.34 8.36
CA ALA A 82 -19.54 -9.62 8.01
C ALA A 82 -20.44 -9.54 6.76
N ILE A 83 -21.15 -8.42 6.55
CA ILE A 83 -21.96 -8.19 5.34
C ILE A 83 -21.06 -8.06 4.10
N VAL A 84 -19.97 -7.31 4.21
CA VAL A 84 -18.99 -7.15 3.11
C VAL A 84 -18.36 -8.49 2.74
N GLU A 85 -17.93 -9.28 3.71
CA GLU A 85 -17.38 -10.63 3.47
C GLU A 85 -18.39 -11.54 2.77
N LEU A 86 -19.66 -11.49 3.16
CA LEU A 86 -20.71 -12.27 2.50
C LEU A 86 -20.90 -11.86 1.04
N ALA A 87 -20.88 -10.55 0.75
CA ALA A 87 -20.98 -10.03 -0.61
C ALA A 87 -19.79 -10.46 -1.47
N ARG A 88 -18.55 -10.32 -0.97
CA ARG A 88 -17.33 -10.75 -1.66
C ARG A 88 -17.36 -12.23 -2.02
N LYS A 89 -17.77 -13.06 -1.07
CA LYS A 89 -17.94 -14.50 -1.28
C LYS A 89 -19.02 -14.81 -2.32
N SER A 90 -20.14 -14.10 -2.29
CA SER A 90 -21.22 -14.25 -3.27
C SER A 90 -20.78 -13.89 -4.69
N GLU A 91 -19.87 -12.92 -4.82
CA GLU A 91 -19.32 -12.46 -6.09
C GLU A 91 -18.05 -13.23 -6.51
N GLN A 92 -17.63 -14.24 -5.74
CA GLN A 92 -16.41 -15.05 -5.98
C GLN A 92 -15.14 -14.20 -6.07
N LEU A 93 -15.10 -13.07 -5.36
CA LEU A 93 -13.95 -12.15 -5.36
C LEU A 93 -12.76 -12.64 -4.52
N ASP A 94 -12.97 -13.71 -3.75
CA ASP A 94 -11.97 -14.32 -2.87
C ASP A 94 -11.45 -15.67 -3.40
N ASP A 95 -11.98 -16.14 -4.54
CA ASP A 95 -11.44 -17.35 -5.19
C ASP A 95 -10.12 -16.97 -5.90
N PRO A 96 -9.01 -17.66 -5.60
CA PRO A 96 -7.78 -17.45 -6.36
C PRO A 96 -8.04 -17.75 -7.84
N PRO A 97 -7.43 -17.02 -8.78
CA PRO A 97 -7.64 -17.25 -10.21
C PRO A 97 -7.35 -18.72 -10.51
N LYS A 98 -8.36 -19.45 -11.02
CA LYS A 98 -8.17 -20.81 -11.52
C LYS A 98 -7.05 -20.76 -12.56
N SER A 99 -5.90 -21.32 -12.21
CA SER A 99 -4.81 -21.48 -13.16
C SER A 99 -5.31 -22.35 -14.32
N PRO A 100 -5.20 -21.89 -15.58
CA PRO A 100 -5.59 -22.69 -16.73
C PRO A 100 -4.47 -23.69 -17.02
N ASP A 101 -4.33 -24.74 -16.21
CA ASP A 101 -3.45 -25.86 -16.55
C ASP A 101 -3.92 -27.18 -15.93
N SER A 102 -4.92 -27.77 -16.55
CA SER A 102 -5.23 -29.20 -16.43
C SER A 102 -6.06 -29.62 -17.64
N ALA A 103 -5.51 -29.39 -18.84
CA ALA A 103 -6.00 -29.95 -20.09
C ALA A 103 -4.80 -30.50 -20.89
N GLN A 104 -4.08 -31.44 -20.28
CA GLN A 104 -3.25 -32.36 -21.03
C GLN A 104 -3.14 -33.68 -20.26
N ASP A 105 -4.04 -34.60 -20.58
CA ASP A 105 -3.80 -36.04 -20.58
C ASP A 105 -4.60 -36.65 -21.75
#